data_AF-A0A2X3D1L7-F1
#
_entry.id   AF-A0A2X3D1L7-F1
#
_cell.length_a   1.000
_cell.length_b   1.000
_cell.length_c   1.000
_cell.angle_alpha   90.00
_cell.angle_beta   90.00
_cell.angle_gamma   90.00
#
_symmetry.space_group_name_H-M   'P 1'
#
loop_
_entity.id
_entity.type
_entity.pdbx_description
1 polymer ?
#
loop_
_entity_poly.entity_id
_entity_poly.type
_entity_poly.pdbx_seq_one_letter_code
_entity_poly.pdbx_strand_id
1 'polypeptide(L)' 'MAVTFIIGNTYQLDSISLYMPGNSITSALANEFAEAETGLHVAALMELGLILFVITFIVLAASKFMIMRLAKNEGAR' A
#
# COMPACT_ATOMS: atom_id res chain seq x y z
N MET A 1 4.31 15.33 9.28
CA MET A 1 4.08 13.95 8.80
C MET A 1 3.90 12.99 9.99
N ALA A 2 2.68 12.67 10.42
CA ALA A 2 2.48 11.74 11.55
C ALA A 2 2.79 10.28 11.19
N VAL A 3 2.54 9.88 9.94
CA VAL A 3 2.73 8.51 9.44
C VAL A 3 4.22 8.14 9.32
N THR A 4 5.08 9.08 8.91
CA THR A 4 6.54 8.85 8.89
C THR A 4 7.15 8.71 10.27
N PHE A 5 6.58 9.34 11.31
CA PHE A 5 7.08 9.16 12.68
C PHE A 5 6.80 7.75 13.24
N ILE A 6 5.84 7.02 12.65
CA ILE A 6 5.49 5.66 13.07
C ILE A 6 6.27 4.62 12.25
N ILE A 7 6.35 4.80 10.92
CA ILE A 7 6.90 3.80 10.00
C ILE A 7 8.38 4.10 9.64
N GLY A 8 8.71 5.38 9.46
CA GLY A 8 9.97 5.84 8.88
C GLY A 8 9.80 6.57 7.54
N ASN A 9 10.90 7.11 7.01
CA ASN A 9 11.02 7.66 5.65
C ASN A 9 12.36 7.21 5.02
N THR A 10 12.67 5.92 5.13
CA THR A 10 13.94 5.36 4.66
C THR A 10 13.71 4.44 3.47
N TYR A 11 14.44 4.69 2.39
CA TYR A 11 14.47 3.84 1.19
C TYR A 11 15.60 2.78 1.24
N GLN A 12 16.26 2.64 2.40
CA GLN A 12 17.37 1.70 2.58
C GLN A 12 16.85 0.27 2.72
N LEU A 13 17.18 -0.57 1.73
CA LEU A 13 16.95 -2.02 1.73
C LEU A 13 18.27 -2.77 2.01
N ASP A 14 19.13 -2.19 2.86
CA ASP A 14 20.48 -2.70 3.08
C ASP A 14 20.52 -3.99 3.92
N SER A 15 19.43 -4.33 4.62
CA SER A 15 19.30 -5.61 5.33
C SER A 15 17.83 -6.04 5.49
N ILE A 16 17.57 -7.36 5.49
CA ILE A 16 16.24 -7.96 5.73
C ILE A 16 15.98 -7.98 7.26
N SER A 17 15.95 -6.82 7.89
CA SER A 17 15.67 -6.68 9.32
C SER A 17 14.22 -6.23 9.53
N LEU A 18 13.45 -7.01 10.29
CA LEU A 18 12.04 -6.70 10.63
C LEU A 18 11.87 -5.46 11.52
N TYR A 19 12.95 -4.96 12.11
CA TYR A 19 12.94 -3.82 13.04
C TYR A 19 13.45 -2.52 12.42
N MET A 20 13.82 -2.52 11.13
CA MET A 20 14.30 -1.31 10.48
C MET A 20 13.13 -0.40 10.08
N PRO A 21 13.30 0.94 10.22
CA PRO A 21 12.33 1.90 9.73
C PRO A 21 12.25 1.82 8.21
N GLY A 22 11.05 1.59 7.69
CA GLY A 22 10.79 1.45 6.26
C GLY A 22 10.07 2.66 5.69
N ASN A 23 9.76 2.59 4.40
CA ASN A 23 8.79 3.46 3.77
C ASN A 23 7.73 2.60 3.08
N SER A 24 6.45 2.93 3.27
CA SER A 24 5.33 2.25 2.61
C SER A 24 4.77 3.14 1.51
N ILE A 25 4.17 2.54 0.47
CA ILE A 25 3.56 3.30 -0.64
C ILE A 25 2.52 4.30 -0.12
N THR A 26 1.70 3.91 0.86
CA THR A 26 0.72 4.79 1.49
C THR A 26 1.36 5.95 2.25
N SER A 27 2.48 5.69 2.95
CA SER A 27 3.24 6.74 3.65
C SER A 27 3.87 7.71 2.65
N ALA A 28 4.55 7.21 1.60
CA ALA A 28 5.13 8.04 0.56
C ALA A 28 4.07 8.94 -0.11
N LEU A 29 2.91 8.40 -0.48
CA LEU A 29 1.80 9.19 -1.05
C LEU A 29 1.27 10.27 -0.08
N ALA A 30 1.03 9.92 1.18
CA ALA A 30 0.45 10.87 2.14
C ALA A 30 1.40 12.02 2.48
N ASN A 31 2.71 11.77 2.41
CA ASN A 31 3.74 12.70 2.86
C ASN A 31 4.35 13.49 1.70
N GLU A 32 4.66 12.83 0.59
CA GLU A 32 5.38 13.46 -0.53
C GLU A 32 4.44 14.09 -1.57
N PHE A 33 3.16 13.72 -1.64
CA PHE A 33 2.26 14.28 -2.66
C PHE A 33 1.98 15.78 -2.48
N ALA A 34 1.97 16.25 -1.24
CA ALA A 34 1.83 17.68 -0.94
C ALA A 34 3.14 18.46 -1.12
N GLU A 35 4.28 17.77 -1.11
CA GLU A 35 5.63 18.34 -1.22
C GLU A 35 6.21 18.19 -2.65
N ALA A 36 5.56 17.42 -3.52
CA ALA A 36 6.06 17.10 -4.86
C ALA A 36 6.02 18.31 -5.80
N GLU A 37 7.18 18.63 -6.38
CA GLU A 37 7.29 19.64 -7.43
C GLU A 37 6.64 19.16 -8.75
N THR A 38 6.14 20.11 -9.54
CA THR A 38 5.49 19.80 -10.81
C THR A 38 6.48 19.18 -11.80
N GLY A 39 6.15 17.97 -12.28
CA GLY A 39 6.99 17.22 -13.21
C GLY A 39 7.04 15.73 -12.90
N LEU A 40 8.26 15.17 -12.86
CA LEU A 40 8.49 13.73 -12.72
C LEU A 40 8.05 13.18 -11.35
N HIS A 41 8.15 13.98 -10.27
CA HIS A 41 7.83 13.52 -8.91
C HIS A 41 6.34 13.23 -8.74
N VAL A 42 5.47 14.15 -9.19
CA VAL A 42 4.01 13.94 -9.19
C VAL A 42 3.64 12.75 -10.09
N ALA A 43 4.27 12.61 -11.26
CA ALA A 43 4.01 11.48 -12.16
C ALA A 43 4.34 10.12 -11.50
N ALA A 44 5.50 10.02 -10.83
CA ALA A 44 5.90 8.81 -10.10
C ALA A 44 4.97 8.51 -8.93
N LEU A 45 4.54 9.52 -8.17
CA LEU A 45 3.56 9.33 -7.09
C LEU A 45 2.19 8.90 -7.64
N MET A 46 1.76 9.44 -8.77
CA MET A 46 0.52 8.99 -9.42
C MET A 46 0.60 7.53 -9.88
N GLU A 47 1.74 7.09 -10.40
CA GLU A 47 1.98 5.67 -10.75
C GLU A 47 1.93 4.78 -9.50
N LEU A 48 2.60 5.18 -8.42
CA LEU A 48 2.55 4.46 -7.14
C LEU A 48 1.11 4.36 -6.58
N GLY A 49 0.32 5.42 -6.72
CA GLY A 49 -1.10 5.44 -6.36
C GLY A 49 -1.92 4.44 -7.18
N LEU A 50 -1.66 4.34 -8.48
CA LEU A 50 -2.32 3.36 -9.36
C LEU A 50 -1.96 1.92 -8.96
N ILE A 51 -0.69 1.64 -8.70
CA ILE A 51 -0.22 0.32 -8.24
C ILE A 51 -0.91 -0.05 -6.93
N LEU A 52 -0.94 0.87 -5.96
CA LEU A 52 -1.60 0.63 -4.68
C LEU A 52 -3.11 0.35 -4.86
N PHE A 53 -3.79 1.10 -5.73
CA PHE A 53 -5.18 0.84 -6.07
C PHE A 53 -5.38 -0.56 -6.65
N VAL A 54 -4.56 -0.98 -7.61
CA VAL A 54 -4.64 -2.32 -8.19
C VAL A 54 -4.43 -3.41 -7.14
N ILE A 55 -3.44 -3.25 -6.26
CA ILE A 55 -3.20 -4.20 -5.16
C ILE A 55 -4.41 -4.29 -4.24
N THR A 56 -4.95 -3.14 -3.79
CA THR A 56 -6.14 -3.14 -2.91
C THR A 56 -7.36 -3.75 -3.58
N PHE A 57 -7.57 -3.47 -4.86
CA PHE A 57 -8.65 -4.08 -5.65
C PHE A 57 -8.53 -5.61 -5.70
N ILE A 58 -7.33 -6.13 -6.01
CA ILE A 58 -7.07 -7.58 -6.06
C ILE A 58 -7.33 -8.23 -4.70
N VAL A 59 -6.82 -7.62 -3.62
CA VAL A 59 -7.01 -8.13 -2.26
C VAL A 59 -8.50 -8.18 -1.91
N LEU A 60 -9.25 -7.09 -2.13
CA LEU A 60 -10.69 -7.05 -1.84
C LEU A 60 -11.47 -8.05 -2.71
N ALA A 61 -11.14 -8.19 -3.99
CA ALA A 61 -11.76 -9.16 -4.87
C ALA A 61 -11.52 -10.59 -4.38
N ALA A 62 -10.29 -10.91 -3.97
CA ALA A 62 -9.93 -12.21 -3.41
C ALA A 62 -10.67 -12.48 -2.08
N SER A 63 -10.70 -11.51 -1.16
CA SER A 63 -11.44 -11.63 0.10
C SER A 63 -12.93 -11.86 -0.15
N LYS A 64 -13.54 -11.13 -1.07
CA LYS A 64 -14.95 -11.31 -1.44
C LYS A 64 -15.20 -12.69 -2.06
N PHE A 65 -14.31 -13.16 -2.93
CA PHE A 65 -14.39 -14.50 -3.52
C PHE A 65 -14.32 -15.61 -2.46
N MET A 66 -13.40 -15.47 -1.48
CA MET A 66 -13.29 -16.42 -0.37
C MET A 66 -14.56 -16.49 0.47
N ILE A 67 -15.15 -15.33 0.81
CA ILE A 67 -16.40 -15.26 1.56
C ILE A 67 -17.55 -15.91 0.78
N MET A 68 -17.64 -15.67 -0.52
CA MET A 68 -18.66 -16.30 -1.38
C MET A 68 -18.52 -17.84 -1.42
N ARG A 69 -17.29 -18.36 -1.43
CA ARG A 69 -17.04 -19.80 -1.34
C ARG A 69 -17.44 -20.37 0.02
N LEU A 70 -17.16 -19.67 1.10
CA LEU A 70 -17.53 -20.10 2.45
C LEU A 70 -19.06 -20.14 2.62
N ALA A 71 -19.76 -19.07 2.24
CA ALA A 71 -21.22 -18.99 2.32
C ALA A 71 -21.92 -20.10 1.51
N LYS A 72 -21.36 -20.51 0.36
CA LYS A 72 -21.89 -21.63 -0.43
C LYS A 72 -21.77 -22.98 0.31
N ASN A 73 -20.73 -23.17 1.12
CA ASN A 73 -20.51 -24.40 1.86
C ASN A 73 -21.34 -24.46 3.17
N GLU A 74 -21.78 -23.32 3.69
CA GLU A 74 -22.62 -23.25 4.90
C GLU A 74 -24.07 -23.73 4.64
N GLY A 75 -24.61 -23.55 3.43
CA GLY A 75 -25.94 -24.03 3.04
C GLY A 75 -26.01 -25.51 2.64
N ALA A 76 -24.88 -26.24 2.71
CA ALA A 76 -24.80 -27.67 2.36
C ALA A 76 -24.86 -28.61 3.58
N ARG A 77 -25.22 -28.09 4.76
CA ARG A 77 -25.46 -28.85 5.99
C ARG A 77 -26.92 -28.78 6.43
#